data_AF-A0A1I1D2I7-F1
#
_entry.id   AF-A0A1I1D2I7-F1
#
_cell.length_a   1.000
_cell.length_b   1.000
_cell.length_c   1.000
_cell.angle_alpha   90.00
_cell.angle_beta   90.00
_cell.angle_gamma   90.00
#
_symmetry.space_group_name_H-M   'P 1'
#
loop_
_entity.id
_entity.type
_entity.pdbx_description
1 polymer ?
#
loop_
_entity_poly.entity_id
_entity_poly.type
_entity_poly.pdbx_seq_one_letter_code
_entity_poly.pdbx_strand_id
1 'polypeptide(L)'
;MSTSDASPEPADAVVEEYILGVRIVETEAESADADADADADADADAEPRYRFEAPDHAETAFDSLEDARLYADVYFDVNGFVEEGTGDRGIPPEVVQGGKDTLAAYLVACPWGDVNWVGSFYGADPSEIERYLSWVRRRADEIRSEAADQGLE
;
A
#
# COMPACT_ATOMS: atom_id res chain seq x y z
N MET A 1 -5.37 42.65 16.30
CA MET A 1 -5.84 41.33 16.77
C MET A 1 -6.57 40.70 15.60
N SER A 2 -5.84 40.04 14.70
CA SER A 2 -6.44 39.25 13.62
C SER A 2 -6.42 37.81 14.12
N THR A 3 -7.58 37.29 14.48
CA THR A 3 -7.81 35.85 14.62
C THR A 3 -7.84 35.29 13.20
N SER A 4 -6.73 34.66 12.79
CA SER A 4 -6.73 33.81 11.62
C SER A 4 -7.65 32.63 11.92
N ASP A 5 -8.71 32.54 11.12
CA ASP A 5 -9.57 31.38 10.97
C ASP A 5 -8.67 30.24 10.46
N ALA A 6 -8.36 29.27 11.32
CA ALA A 6 -7.75 28.03 10.88
C ALA A 6 -8.89 27.19 10.33
N SER A 7 -8.99 27.09 8.99
CA SER A 7 -9.79 26.05 8.35
C SER A 7 -9.44 24.70 8.99
N PRO A 8 -10.41 23.82 9.26
CA PRO A 8 -10.07 22.46 9.67
C PRO A 8 -9.25 21.85 8.52
N GLU A 9 -7.98 21.56 8.79
CA GLU A 9 -7.19 20.69 7.92
C GLU A 9 -8.01 19.39 7.74
N PRO A 10 -8.16 18.86 6.51
CA PRO A 10 -8.87 17.61 6.31
C PRO A 10 -8.21 16.57 7.23
N ALA A 11 -9.00 16.02 8.14
CA ALA A 11 -8.47 15.15 9.18
C ALA A 11 -8.33 13.75 8.59
N ASP A 12 -7.10 13.35 8.25
CA ASP A 12 -6.78 11.98 7.85
C ASP A 12 -7.45 10.98 8.80
N ALA A 13 -8.24 10.06 8.24
CA ALA A 13 -8.99 9.09 9.01
C ALA A 13 -8.28 7.74 8.99
N VAL A 14 -7.98 7.15 10.15
CA VAL A 14 -7.43 5.79 10.22
C VAL A 14 -8.50 4.79 9.80
N VAL A 15 -8.27 4.12 8.66
CA VAL A 15 -9.18 3.07 8.13
C VAL A 15 -8.86 1.73 8.75
N GLU A 16 -7.57 1.41 8.85
CA GLU A 16 -7.09 0.17 9.45
C GLU A 16 -5.88 0.45 10.33
N GLU A 17 -5.90 -0.14 11.53
CA GLU A 17 -4.79 -0.11 12.48
C GLU A 17 -4.34 -1.55 12.71
N TYR A 18 -3.02 -1.74 12.63
CA TYR A 18 -2.36 -3.02 12.87
C TYR A 18 -1.39 -2.86 14.05
N ILE A 19 -0.84 -3.98 14.49
CA ILE A 19 0.22 -4.03 15.49
C ILE A 19 1.47 -3.26 15.03
N LEU A 20 2.36 -2.96 15.99
CA LEU A 20 3.65 -2.31 15.79
C LEU A 20 3.52 -0.88 15.22
N GLY A 21 2.39 -0.21 15.51
CA GLY A 21 2.10 1.14 15.04
C GLY A 21 1.94 1.27 13.52
N VAL A 22 1.65 0.17 12.82
CA VAL A 22 1.39 0.15 11.38
C VAL A 22 -0.07 0.46 11.11
N ARG A 23 -0.37 1.33 10.15
CA ARG A 23 -1.76 1.72 9.85
C ARG A 23 -1.96 2.15 8.40
N ILE A 24 -3.20 2.13 7.95
CA ILE A 24 -3.66 2.73 6.70
C ILE A 24 -4.60 3.88 7.04
N VAL A 25 -4.28 5.07 6.53
CA VAL A 25 -5.12 6.27 6.65
C VAL A 25 -5.77 6.57 5.31
N GLU A 26 -7.02 7.04 5.33
CA GLU A 26 -7.71 7.62 4.18
C GLU A 26 -7.56 9.13 4.25
N THR A 27 -7.05 9.68 3.16
CA THR A 27 -6.94 11.12 2.95
C THR A 27 -8.20 11.58 2.26
N GLU A 28 -8.87 12.61 2.79
CA GLU A 28 -9.94 13.27 2.04
C GLU A 28 -9.29 13.94 0.82
N ALA A 29 -9.60 13.47 -0.39
CA ALA A 29 -9.18 14.15 -1.61
C ALA A 29 -9.69 15.59 -1.52
N GLU A 30 -8.79 16.57 -1.43
CA GLU A 30 -9.18 17.97 -1.56
C GLU A 30 -9.83 18.05 -2.93
N SER A 31 -11.14 18.29 -2.95
CA SER A 31 -11.91 18.31 -4.19
C SER A 31 -11.26 19.30 -5.13
N ALA A 32 -10.47 18.79 -6.08
CA ALA A 32 -9.81 19.57 -7.09
C ALA A 32 -10.86 20.52 -7.67
N ASP A 33 -10.65 21.82 -7.45
CA ASP A 33 -11.56 22.87 -7.86
C ASP A 33 -12.03 22.57 -9.28
N ALA A 34 -13.32 22.28 -9.40
CA ALA A 34 -13.97 21.85 -10.62
C ALA A 34 -14.11 23.05 -11.58
N ASP A 35 -12.99 23.51 -12.12
CA ASP A 35 -12.89 24.49 -13.20
C ASP A 35 -11.69 24.11 -14.10
N ALA A 36 -11.83 23.00 -14.82
CA ALA A 36 -11.04 22.77 -16.02
C ALA A 36 -11.89 22.00 -17.04
N ASP A 37 -12.01 22.60 -18.23
CA ASP A 37 -12.65 22.07 -19.42
C ASP A 37 -12.48 20.55 -19.58
N ALA A 38 -13.62 19.86 -19.70
CA ALA A 38 -13.69 18.42 -19.87
C ALA A 38 -13.19 17.99 -21.26
N ASP A 39 -11.90 17.68 -21.37
CA ASP A 39 -11.31 16.99 -22.51
C ASP A 39 -10.22 16.01 -22.03
N ALA A 40 -10.55 14.71 -22.15
CA ALA A 40 -9.71 13.49 -22.10
C ALA A 40 -8.82 13.19 -20.86
N ASP A 41 -8.98 11.97 -20.33
CA ASP A 41 -8.12 11.27 -19.35
C ASP A 41 -8.24 11.70 -17.87
N ALA A 42 -9.45 11.60 -17.30
CA ALA A 42 -9.74 11.88 -15.89
C ALA A 42 -9.17 10.87 -14.87
N ASP A 43 -8.47 9.82 -15.29
CA ASP A 43 -7.88 8.81 -14.40
C ASP A 43 -6.41 9.09 -14.01
N ALA A 44 -5.73 10.05 -14.66
CA ALA A 44 -4.30 10.26 -14.46
C ALA A 44 -3.93 11.26 -13.35
N ASP A 45 -4.88 12.07 -12.89
CA ASP A 45 -4.66 13.15 -11.91
C ASP A 45 -5.52 12.98 -10.63
N ALA A 46 -6.06 11.78 -10.40
CA ALA A 46 -6.73 11.50 -9.12
C ALA A 46 -5.69 11.44 -8.00
N GLU A 47 -5.88 12.23 -6.94
CA GLU A 47 -5.01 12.17 -5.78
C GLU A 47 -5.16 10.82 -5.04
N PRO A 48 -4.06 10.22 -4.57
CA PRO A 48 -4.10 8.93 -3.89
C PRO A 48 -4.90 9.03 -2.60
N ARG A 49 -5.83 8.10 -2.41
CA ARG A 49 -6.83 8.14 -1.34
C ARG A 49 -6.38 7.48 -0.06
N TYR A 50 -5.46 6.53 -0.13
CA TYR A 50 -5.01 5.73 1.00
C TYR A 50 -3.52 5.89 1.19
N ARG A 51 -3.05 5.97 2.44
CA ARG A 51 -1.63 6.04 2.77
C ARG A 51 -1.29 5.01 3.82
N PHE A 52 -0.26 4.23 3.53
CA PHE A 52 0.37 3.29 4.44
C PHE A 52 1.43 4.00 5.28
N GLU A 53 1.36 3.82 6.60
CA GLU A 53 2.30 4.39 7.56
C GLU A 53 2.84 3.30 8.49
N ALA A 54 4.16 3.31 8.71
CA ALA A 54 4.81 2.50 9.74
C ALA A 54 6.00 3.27 10.36
N PRO A 55 6.38 3.01 11.63
CA PRO A 55 7.32 3.85 12.39
C PRO A 55 8.69 4.08 11.74
N ASP A 56 9.21 3.10 11.00
CA ASP A 56 10.52 3.14 10.34
C ASP A 56 10.40 2.93 8.81
N HIS A 57 9.26 3.28 8.23
CA HIS A 57 8.98 3.12 6.81
C HIS A 57 8.59 4.45 6.17
N ALA A 58 9.01 4.66 4.92
CA ALA A 58 8.55 5.82 4.15
C ALA A 58 7.04 5.69 3.93
N GLU A 59 6.32 6.81 4.04
CA GLU A 59 4.89 6.79 3.72
C GLU A 59 4.69 6.45 2.23
N THR A 60 3.75 5.55 1.95
CA THR A 60 3.43 5.10 0.59
C THR A 60 1.95 5.28 0.35
N ALA A 61 1.61 5.94 -0.76
CA ALA A 61 0.24 6.30 -1.11
C ALA A 61 -0.33 5.39 -2.22
N PHE A 62 -1.64 5.13 -2.15
CA PHE A 62 -2.37 4.19 -3.02
C PHE A 62 -3.74 4.76 -3.38
N ASP A 63 -4.19 4.45 -4.59
CA ASP A 63 -5.54 4.84 -5.07
C ASP A 63 -6.63 3.92 -4.52
N SER A 64 -6.27 2.68 -4.17
CA SER A 64 -7.18 1.66 -3.69
C SER A 64 -6.79 1.14 -2.30
N LEU A 65 -7.80 0.90 -1.46
CA LEU A 65 -7.61 0.29 -0.15
C LEU A 65 -7.09 -1.15 -0.26
N GLU A 66 -7.45 -1.86 -1.34
CA GLU A 66 -7.02 -3.23 -1.57
C GLU A 66 -5.52 -3.33 -1.84
N ASP A 67 -4.95 -2.36 -2.56
CA ASP A 67 -3.51 -2.30 -2.83
C ASP A 67 -2.74 -1.88 -1.58
N ALA A 68 -3.25 -0.90 -0.82
CA ALA A 68 -2.68 -0.50 0.46
C ALA A 68 -2.64 -1.68 1.46
N ARG A 69 -3.72 -2.48 1.50
CA ARG A 69 -3.79 -3.72 2.30
C ARG A 69 -2.79 -4.75 1.84
N LEU A 70 -2.71 -4.99 0.53
CA LEU A 70 -1.76 -5.97 -0.02
C LEU A 70 -0.31 -5.56 0.27
N TYR A 71 -0.02 -4.26 0.19
CA TYR A 71 1.27 -3.71 0.55
C TYR A 71 1.58 -3.91 2.05
N ALA A 72 0.62 -3.66 2.93
CA ALA A 72 0.75 -3.95 4.35
C ALA A 72 1.00 -5.45 4.61
N ASP A 73 0.30 -6.33 3.89
CA ASP A 73 0.51 -7.77 4.01
C ASP A 73 1.94 -8.16 3.59
N VAL A 74 2.48 -7.59 2.51
CA VAL A 74 3.89 -7.78 2.12
C VAL A 74 4.82 -7.29 3.22
N TYR A 75 4.55 -6.12 3.81
CA TYR A 75 5.35 -5.57 4.89
C TYR A 75 5.44 -6.54 6.08
N PHE A 76 4.31 -7.08 6.53
CA PHE A 76 4.31 -8.08 7.61
C PHE A 76 4.95 -9.41 7.20
N ASP A 77 4.72 -9.87 5.97
CA ASP A 77 5.24 -11.14 5.46
C ASP A 77 6.77 -11.23 5.47
N VAL A 78 7.46 -10.10 5.27
CA VAL A 78 8.93 -10.02 5.33
C VAL A 78 9.47 -9.37 6.61
N ASN A 79 8.60 -9.12 7.60
CA ASN A 79 8.95 -8.45 8.85
C ASN A 79 9.58 -7.06 8.64
N GLY A 80 8.99 -6.30 7.72
CA GLY A 80 9.39 -4.96 7.32
C GLY A 80 10.43 -4.92 6.21
N PHE A 81 10.42 -3.83 5.45
CA PHE A 81 11.42 -3.55 4.41
C PHE A 81 11.61 -2.04 4.25
N VAL A 82 12.70 -1.65 3.60
CA VAL A 82 13.08 -0.25 3.41
C VAL A 82 12.97 0.12 1.93
N GLU A 83 12.18 1.16 1.63
CA GLU A 83 12.02 1.67 0.25
C GLU A 83 13.08 2.72 -0.14
N GLU A 84 14.01 3.07 0.76
CA GLU A 84 15.08 4.01 0.42
C GLU A 84 15.94 3.49 -0.74
N GLY A 85 15.90 4.20 -1.86
CA GLY A 85 16.60 3.82 -3.09
C GLY A 85 15.84 2.80 -3.96
N THR A 86 14.63 2.40 -3.58
CA THR A 86 13.66 1.78 -4.49
C THR A 86 13.37 2.77 -5.62
N GLY A 87 13.53 2.35 -6.87
CA GLY A 87 13.51 3.21 -8.06
C GLY A 87 14.87 3.38 -8.74
N ASP A 88 15.95 3.59 -7.97
CA ASP A 88 17.33 3.57 -8.50
C ASP A 88 17.91 2.15 -8.51
N ARG A 89 17.58 1.35 -7.48
CA ARG A 89 18.11 0.00 -7.25
C ARG A 89 17.12 -1.11 -7.61
N GLY A 90 15.88 -0.74 -7.91
CA GLY A 90 14.79 -1.69 -8.17
C GLY A 90 14.02 -2.05 -6.91
N ILE A 91 13.76 -3.34 -6.71
CA ILE A 91 12.89 -3.88 -5.65
C ILE A 91 13.66 -4.01 -4.32
N PRO A 92 13.03 -3.76 -3.15
CA PRO A 92 13.65 -3.99 -1.84
C PRO A 92 14.22 -5.41 -1.70
N PRO A 93 15.43 -5.57 -1.13
CA PRO A 93 16.07 -6.87 -1.03
C PRO A 93 15.30 -7.85 -0.14
N GLU A 94 14.58 -7.38 0.89
CA GLU A 94 13.73 -8.19 1.76
C GLU A 94 12.57 -8.82 0.99
N VAL A 95 11.92 -8.05 0.11
CA VAL A 95 10.84 -8.54 -0.77
C VAL A 95 11.35 -9.63 -1.71
N VAL A 96 12.53 -9.44 -2.30
CA VAL A 96 13.15 -10.45 -3.17
C VAL A 96 13.49 -11.73 -2.39
N GLN A 97 13.97 -11.59 -1.15
CA GLN A 97 14.28 -12.71 -0.28
C GLN A 97 13.02 -13.44 0.23
N GLY A 98 11.90 -12.74 0.34
CA GLY A 98 10.59 -13.31 0.70
C GLY A 98 10.07 -14.36 -0.30
N GLY A 99 10.56 -14.32 -1.54
CA GLY A 99 10.30 -15.35 -2.55
C GLY A 99 9.35 -14.88 -3.65
N LYS A 100 8.96 -15.84 -4.51
CA LYS A 100 8.21 -15.55 -5.75
C LYS A 100 6.84 -14.94 -5.46
N ASP A 101 6.14 -15.46 -4.47
CA ASP A 101 4.80 -15.01 -4.09
C ASP A 101 4.81 -13.64 -3.43
N THR A 102 5.77 -13.38 -2.53
CA THR A 102 5.97 -12.06 -1.92
C THR A 102 6.33 -11.01 -2.98
N LEU A 103 7.24 -11.34 -3.89
CA LEU A 103 7.57 -10.45 -5.00
C LEU A 103 6.36 -10.19 -5.91
N ALA A 104 5.57 -11.22 -6.23
CA ALA A 104 4.35 -11.05 -7.01
C ALA A 104 3.36 -10.11 -6.30
N ALA A 105 3.17 -10.27 -4.99
CA ALA A 105 2.30 -9.40 -4.20
C ALA A 105 2.78 -7.95 -4.17
N TYR A 106 4.08 -7.72 -3.98
CA TYR A 106 4.66 -6.37 -4.03
C TYR A 106 4.46 -5.72 -5.40
N LEU A 107 4.69 -6.46 -6.49
CA LEU A 107 4.51 -5.94 -7.84
C LEU A 107 3.05 -5.65 -8.17
N VAL A 108 2.09 -6.43 -7.65
CA VAL A 108 0.65 -6.14 -7.81
C VAL A 108 0.25 -4.89 -7.03
N ALA A 109 0.83 -4.65 -5.85
CA ALA A 109 0.53 -3.45 -5.06
C ALA A 109 1.15 -2.15 -5.63
N CYS A 110 2.09 -2.26 -6.59
CA CYS A 110 2.67 -1.09 -7.24
C CYS A 110 1.63 -0.38 -8.12
N PRO A 111 1.61 0.98 -8.20
CA PRO A 111 0.58 1.72 -8.94
C PRO A 111 0.44 1.37 -10.43
N TRP A 112 1.51 0.89 -11.04
CA TRP A 112 1.55 0.49 -12.46
C TRP A 112 1.35 -1.02 -12.67
N GLY A 113 1.28 -1.79 -11.59
CA GLY A 113 1.20 -3.24 -11.62
C GLY A 113 -0.23 -3.73 -11.51
N ASP A 114 -0.54 -4.81 -12.22
CA ASP A 114 -1.79 -5.55 -12.04
C ASP A 114 -1.56 -7.05 -12.19
N VAL A 115 -2.53 -7.85 -11.77
CA VAL A 115 -2.45 -9.32 -11.77
C VAL A 115 -2.12 -9.90 -13.15
N ASN A 116 -2.65 -9.32 -14.24
CA ASN A 116 -2.38 -9.79 -15.60
C ASN A 116 -0.97 -9.42 -16.06
N TRP A 117 -0.51 -8.21 -15.71
CA TRP A 117 0.86 -7.79 -15.99
C TRP A 117 1.86 -8.70 -15.25
N VAL A 118 1.64 -8.93 -13.96
CA VAL A 118 2.49 -9.79 -13.12
C VAL A 118 2.44 -11.24 -13.61
N GLY A 119 1.26 -11.73 -14.00
CA GLY A 119 1.12 -13.04 -14.63
C GLY A 119 1.97 -13.16 -15.90
N SER A 120 1.90 -12.16 -16.77
CA SER A 120 2.72 -12.10 -17.98
C SER A 120 4.23 -12.04 -17.66
N PHE A 121 4.64 -11.27 -16.65
CA PHE A 121 6.02 -11.19 -16.19
C PHE A 121 6.55 -12.56 -15.73
N TYR A 122 5.74 -13.33 -15.01
CA TYR A 122 6.11 -14.67 -14.56
C TYR A 122 5.87 -15.79 -15.57
N GLY A 123 5.22 -15.50 -16.70
CA GLY A 123 4.73 -16.54 -17.62
C GLY A 123 3.70 -17.47 -16.96
N ALA A 124 2.86 -16.92 -16.10
CA ALA A 124 1.84 -17.62 -15.31
C ALA A 124 0.44 -17.05 -15.58
N ASP A 125 -0.59 -17.89 -15.43
CA ASP A 125 -1.98 -17.44 -15.53
C ASP A 125 -2.35 -16.51 -14.35
N PRO A 126 -3.28 -15.56 -14.54
CA PRO A 126 -3.75 -14.67 -13.46
C PRO A 126 -4.17 -15.40 -12.18
N SER A 127 -4.80 -16.56 -12.31
CA SER A 127 -5.23 -17.37 -11.16
C SER A 127 -4.08 -17.95 -10.34
N GLU A 128 -2.90 -18.14 -10.94
CA GLU A 128 -1.70 -18.51 -10.20
C GLU A 128 -1.17 -17.33 -9.38
N ILE A 129 -1.24 -16.12 -9.93
CA ILE A 129 -0.86 -14.89 -9.21
C ILE A 129 -1.83 -14.63 -8.05
N GLU A 130 -3.13 -14.72 -8.28
CA GLU A 130 -4.14 -14.59 -7.21
C GLU A 130 -3.89 -15.59 -6.07
N ARG A 131 -3.45 -16.81 -6.40
CA ARG A 131 -3.06 -17.81 -5.40
C ARG A 131 -1.84 -17.37 -4.59
N TYR A 132 -0.85 -16.74 -5.21
CA TYR A 132 0.30 -16.16 -4.50
C TYR A 132 -0.14 -15.06 -3.54
N LEU A 133 -1.01 -14.15 -3.98
CA LEU A 133 -1.57 -13.11 -3.12
C LEU A 133 -2.28 -13.72 -1.90
N SER A 134 -3.03 -14.80 -2.09
CA SER A 134 -3.72 -15.50 -1.00
C SER A 134 -2.76 -16.08 0.04
N TRP A 135 -1.58 -16.54 -0.37
CA TRP A 135 -0.57 -17.09 0.54
C TRP A 135 0.11 -16.01 1.36
N VAL A 136 0.46 -14.88 0.75
CA VAL A 136 1.03 -13.72 1.44
C VAL A 136 0.04 -13.15 2.45
N ARG A 137 -1.22 -12.92 2.04
CA ARG A 137 -2.31 -12.47 2.93
C ARG A 137 -2.45 -13.37 4.15
N ARG A 138 -2.45 -14.69 3.95
CA ARG A 138 -2.56 -15.66 5.03
C ARG A 138 -1.35 -15.61 5.97
N ARG A 139 -0.12 -15.53 5.43
CA ARG A 139 1.09 -15.42 6.25
C ARG A 139 1.11 -14.13 7.08
N ALA A 140 0.73 -13.01 6.49
CA ALA A 140 0.63 -11.73 7.19
C ALA A 140 -0.43 -11.77 8.31
N ASP A 141 -1.59 -12.38 8.06
CA ASP A 141 -2.64 -12.58 9.08
C ASP A 141 -2.16 -13.48 10.24
N GLU A 142 -1.48 -14.58 9.93
CA GLU A 142 -0.86 -15.47 10.92
C GLU A 142 0.16 -14.70 11.78
N ILE A 143 1.07 -13.94 11.16
CA ILE A 143 2.10 -13.13 11.85
C ILE A 143 1.46 -12.08 12.77
N ARG A 144 0.46 -11.33 12.26
CA ARG A 144 -0.24 -10.29 13.05
C ARG A 144 -0.97 -10.89 14.24
N SER A 145 -1.65 -12.02 14.03
CA SER A 145 -2.38 -12.72 15.09
C SER A 145 -1.44 -13.24 16.17
N GLU A 146 -0.32 -13.87 15.78
CA GLU A 146 0.68 -14.39 16.72
C GLU A 146 1.35 -13.29 17.54
N ALA A 147 1.60 -12.12 16.95
CA ALA A 147 2.18 -10.99 17.65
C ALA A 147 1.18 -10.32 18.61
N ALA A 148 -0.10 -10.21 18.21
CA ALA A 148 -1.17 -9.75 19.09
C ALA A 148 -1.35 -10.70 20.30
N ASP A 149 -1.31 -12.01 20.09
CA ASP A 149 -1.35 -13.02 21.16
C ASP A 149 -0.16 -12.92 22.12
N GLN A 150 0.98 -12.44 21.64
CA GLN A 150 2.18 -12.17 22.44
C GLN A 150 2.15 -10.81 23.17
N GLY A 151 1.10 -10.01 22.97
CA GLY A 151 0.94 -8.69 23.57
C GLY A 151 1.89 -7.64 22.97
N LEU A 152 2.29 -7.82 21.72
CA LEU A 152 3.00 -6.79 20.96
C LEU A 152 1.96 -5.80 20.41
N GLU A 153 2.04 -4.56 20.87
CA GLU A 153 1.22 -3.42 20.42
C GLU A 153 2.02 -2.53 19.46
#